data_AF-A0A552EXJ1-F1
#
_entry.id   AF-A0A552EXJ1-F1
#
_cell.length_a   1.000
_cell.length_b   1.000
_cell.length_c   1.000
_cell.angle_alpha   90.00
_cell.angle_beta   90.00
_cell.angle_gamma   90.00
#
_symmetry.space_group_name_H-M   'P 1'
#
loop_
_entity.id
_entity.type
_entity.pdbx_description
1 polymer ?
#
loop_
_entity_poly.entity_id
_entity_poly.type
_entity_poly.pdbx_seq_one_letter_code
_entity_poly.pdbx_strand_id
1 'polypeptide(L)' 'MTDSLYCLDNDIILKLSTCGLFEKTLNTFGVEINQVKILETFQYKFKRQAQQKRKRNPVKYNLEYALSVAETCDKISI' A
#
# COMPACT_ATOMS: atom_id res chain seq x y z
N MET A 1 -2.59 -6.09 26.05
CA MET A 1 -1.79 -6.71 24.99
C MET A 1 -1.40 -5.59 24.05
N THR A 2 -0.11 -5.42 23.76
CA THR A 2 0.32 -4.35 22.85
C THR A 2 -0.09 -4.76 21.44
N ASP A 3 -1.27 -4.30 21.01
CA ASP A 3 -1.69 -4.30 19.61
C ASP A 3 -0.56 -3.66 18.81
N SER A 4 0.29 -4.52 18.23
CA SER A 4 1.52 -4.08 17.61
C SER A 4 1.14 -3.45 16.29
N LEU A 5 1.36 -2.14 16.20
CA LEU A 5 0.90 -1.33 15.09
C LEU A 5 2.01 -1.22 14.03
N TYR A 6 1.73 -1.70 12.83
CA TYR A 6 2.68 -1.66 11.72
C TYR A 6 2.33 -0.55 10.75
N CYS A 7 3.09 0.55 10.80
CA CYS A 7 2.96 1.62 9.83
C CYS A 7 3.77 1.29 8.56
N LEU A 8 3.09 1.22 7.41
CA LEU A 8 3.76 0.99 6.12
C LEU A 8 3.80 2.28 5.28
N ASP A 9 5.00 2.61 4.79
CA ASP A 9 5.19 3.71 3.85
C ASP A 9 4.61 3.35 2.47
N ASN A 10 4.18 4.39 1.77
CA ASN A 10 3.46 4.30 0.51
C ASN A 10 4.27 3.57 -0.56
N ASP A 11 5.58 3.83 -0.61
CA ASP A 11 6.47 3.22 -1.60
C ASP A 11 6.71 1.73 -1.33
N ILE A 12 6.62 1.29 -0.06
CA ILE A 12 6.74 -0.13 0.29
C ILE A 12 5.50 -0.88 -0.21
N ILE A 13 4.30 -0.37 0.06
CA ILE A 13 3.06 -0.98 -0.42
C ILE A 13 3.04 -1.02 -1.94
N LEU A 14 3.46 0.05 -2.62
CA LEU A 14 3.53 0.07 -4.09
C LEU A 14 4.42 -1.06 -4.63
N LYS A 15 5.60 -1.27 -4.03
CA LYS A 15 6.55 -2.31 -4.44
C LYS A 15 6.00 -3.70 -4.13
N LEU A 16 5.47 -3.92 -2.92
CA LEU A 16 4.88 -5.19 -2.52
C LEU A 16 3.69 -5.56 -3.42
N SER A 17 2.82 -4.60 -3.72
CA SER A 17 1.69 -4.79 -4.60
C SER A 17 2.14 -5.07 -6.04
N THR A 18 3.18 -4.39 -6.52
CA THR A 18 3.73 -4.63 -7.86
C THR A 18 4.32 -6.03 -8.00
N CYS A 19 4.94 -6.54 -6.93
CA CYS A 19 5.53 -7.87 -6.92
C CYS A 19 4.55 -8.98 -6.50
N GLY A 20 3.30 -8.66 -6.14
CA GLY A 20 2.35 -9.64 -5.60
C GLY A 20 2.80 -10.25 -4.27
N LEU A 21 3.59 -9.50 -3.47
CA LEU A 21 4.21 -9.98 -2.24
C LEU A 21 3.54 -9.48 -0.98
N PHE A 22 2.49 -8.66 -1.07
CA PHE A 22 1.87 -8.02 0.10
C PHE A 22 1.37 -9.06 1.13
N GLU A 23 0.45 -9.94 0.74
CA GLU A 23 -0.09 -10.98 1.63
C GLU A 23 0.99 -11.94 2.13
N LYS A 24 1.93 -12.35 1.26
CA LYS A 24 3.05 -13.20 1.65
C LYS A 24 3.93 -12.54 2.71
N THR A 25 4.13 -11.23 2.61
CA THR A 25 4.91 -10.44 3.57
C THR A 25 4.21 -10.42 4.93
N LEU A 26 2.90 -10.13 4.95
CA LEU A 26 2.10 -10.17 6.17
C LEU A 26 2.16 -11.55 6.86
N ASN A 27 1.97 -12.62 6.09
CA ASN A 27 2.06 -13.99 6.61
C ASN A 27 3.45 -14.33 7.16
N THR A 28 4.52 -13.83 6.52
CA THR A 28 5.90 -14.07 6.98
C THR A 28 6.17 -13.41 8.34
N PHE A 29 5.58 -12.24 8.58
CA PHE A 29 5.72 -11.53 9.85
C PHE A 29 4.67 -11.92 10.89
N GLY A 30 3.71 -12.79 10.55
CA GLY A 30 2.58 -13.13 11.43
C GLY A 30 1.69 -11.92 11.74
N VAL A 31 1.55 -11.00 10.78
CA VAL A 31 0.80 -9.75 10.93
C VAL A 31 -0.53 -9.87 10.23
N GLU A 32 -1.61 -9.49 10.90
CA GLU A 32 -2.93 -9.38 10.29
C GLU A 32 -3.10 -8.03 9.58
N ILE A 33 -3.93 -7.99 8.53
CA ILE A 33 -4.12 -6.76 7.74
C ILE A 33 -4.72 -5.60 8.55
N ASN A 34 -5.52 -5.89 9.58
CA ASN A 34 -6.09 -4.92 10.53
C ASN A 34 -5.02 -4.29 11.46
N GLN A 35 -3.83 -4.91 11.59
CA GLN A 35 -2.71 -4.38 12.36
C GLN A 35 -1.82 -3.44 11.54
N VAL A 36 -2.06 -3.38 10.23
CA VAL A 36 -1.32 -2.53 9.29
C VAL A 36 -2.04 -1.19 9.15
N LYS A 37 -1.32 -0.10 9.43
CA LYS A 37 -1.76 1.25 9.14
C LYS A 37 -0.98 1.88 8.01
N ILE A 38 -1.70 2.59 7.16
CA ILE A 38 -1.14 3.31 6.02
C ILE A 38 -1.52 4.79 6.11
N LEU A 39 -0.72 5.65 5.50
CA LEU A 39 -1.03 7.08 5.46
C LEU A 39 -2.31 7.33 4.65
N GLU A 40 -3.24 8.12 5.20
CA GLU A 40 -4.48 8.46 4.48
C GLU A 40 -4.22 9.15 3.12
N THR A 41 -3.12 9.90 3.03
CA THR A 41 -2.71 10.61 1.80
C THR A 41 -2.30 9.67 0.66
N PHE A 42 -2.15 8.37 0.93
CA PHE A 42 -1.73 7.33 0.00
C PHE A 42 -2.63 7.25 -1.24
N GLN A 43 -3.95 7.17 -1.05
CA GLN A 43 -4.91 7.06 -2.16
C GLN A 43 -4.80 8.23 -3.15
N TYR A 44 -4.51 9.43 -2.65
CA TYR A 44 -4.39 10.64 -3.47
C TYR A 44 -3.09 10.63 -4.28
N LYS A 45 -1.97 10.20 -3.67
CA LYS A 45 -0.69 10.05 -4.39
C LYS A 45 -0.82 9.04 -5.53
N PHE A 46 -1.49 7.92 -5.32
CA PHE A 46 -1.66 6.90 -6.36
C PHE A 46 -2.66 7.27 -7.43
N LYS A 47 -3.81 7.85 -7.07
CA LYS A 47 -4.75 8.41 -8.04
C LYS A 47 -4.07 9.44 -8.94
N ARG A 48 -3.26 10.33 -8.36
CA ARG A 48 -2.47 11.33 -9.11
C ARG A 48 -1.39 10.69 -9.98
N GLN A 49 -0.67 9.67 -9.50
CA GLN A 49 0.30 8.94 -10.32
C GLN A 49 -0.36 8.20 -11.48
N ALA A 50 -1.52 7.55 -11.26
CA ALA A 50 -2.29 6.91 -12.32
C ALA A 50 -2.71 7.90 -13.42
N GLN A 51 -3.14 9.10 -13.02
CA GLN A 51 -3.46 10.20 -13.94
C GLN A 51 -2.23 10.71 -14.71
N GLN A 52 -1.06 10.81 -14.05
CA GLN A 52 0.19 11.26 -14.67
C GLN A 52 0.81 10.22 -15.60
N LYS A 53 0.67 8.92 -15.33
CA LYS A 53 1.18 7.80 -16.15
C LYS A 53 0.60 7.76 -17.56
N ARG A 54 -0.53 8.44 -17.83
CA ARG A 54 -1.04 8.62 -19.21
C ARG A 54 -0.07 9.41 -20.11
N LYS A 55 0.98 10.07 -19.58
CA LYS A 55 1.85 10.97 -20.35
C LYS A 55 3.33 10.57 -20.51
N ARG A 56 3.90 9.58 -19.80
CA ARG A 56 5.34 9.21 -19.93
C ARG A 56 5.61 7.75 -19.55
N ASN A 57 6.58 7.13 -20.25
CA ASN A 57 7.03 5.72 -20.15
C ASN A 57 6.81 5.07 -18.77
N PRO A 58 6.04 3.96 -18.69
CA PRO A 58 5.54 3.49 -17.41
C PRO A 58 6.55 2.60 -16.73
N VAL A 59 7.03 3.00 -15.54
CA VAL A 59 7.36 1.99 -14.54
C VAL A 59 6.07 1.21 -14.25
N LYS A 60 6.11 -0.10 -14.52
CA LYS A 60 4.95 -1.00 -14.56
C LYS A 60 4.49 -1.38 -13.14
N TYR A 61 4.25 -0.38 -12.29
CA TYR A 61 3.68 -0.60 -10.96
C TYR A 61 2.22 -1.04 -11.06
N ASN A 62 1.84 -2.01 -10.22
CA ASN A 62 0.45 -2.46 -10.09
C ASN A 62 -0.33 -1.50 -9.18
N LEU A 63 -0.71 -0.35 -9.75
CA LEU A 63 -1.44 0.70 -9.01
C LEU A 63 -2.84 0.25 -8.58
N GLU A 64 -3.49 -0.62 -9.35
CA GLU A 64 -4.83 -1.13 -9.05
C GLU A 64 -4.81 -1.98 -7.78
N TYR A 65 -3.90 -2.95 -7.70
CA TYR A 65 -3.74 -3.75 -6.49
C TYR A 65 -3.21 -2.93 -5.30
N ALA A 66 -2.37 -1.94 -5.55
CA ALA A 66 -1.89 -1.07 -4.47
C ALA A 66 -3.01 -0.19 -3.90
N LEU A 67 -3.96 0.25 -4.75
CA LEU A 67 -5.17 0.94 -4.31
C LEU A 67 -6.10 0.00 -3.53
N SER A 68 -6.30 -1.24 -3.99
CA SER A 68 -7.16 -2.20 -3.26
C SER A 68 -6.60 -2.51 -1.87
N VAL A 69 -5.28 -2.71 -1.75
CA VAL A 69 -4.61 -2.89 -0.45
C VAL A 69 -4.82 -1.69 0.47
N ALA A 70 -4.80 -0.48 -0.08
CA ALA A 70 -5.02 0.73 0.71
C ALA A 70 -6.47 0.97 1.13
N GLU A 71 -7.42 0.38 0.42
CA GLU A 71 -8.82 0.39 0.82
C GLU A 71 -9.11 -0.61 1.94
N THR A 72 -8.32 -1.69 2.05
CA THR A 72 -8.48 -2.72 3.08
C THR A 72 -7.68 -2.49 4.36
N CYS A 73 -6.61 -1.70 4.32
CA CYS A 73 -5.82 -1.37 5.51
C CYS A 73 -6.44 -0.22 6.30
N ASP A 74 -6.20 -0.22 7.62
CA ASP A 74 -6.52 0.92 8.46
C ASP A 74 -5.67 2.13 8.09
N LYS A 75 -6.21 3.33 8.35
CA LYS A 75 -5.58 4.59 7.97
C LYS A 75 -5.10 5.35 9.19
N ILE A 76 -3.97 6.03 9.02
CA ILE A 76 -3.48 7.01 9.97
C ILE A 76 -3.36 8.37 9.27
N SER A 77 -3.87 9.39 9.93
CA SER A 77 -3.76 10.79 9.56
C SER A 77 -2.83 11.45 10.57
N ILE A 78 -1.82 12.17 10.07
CA ILE A 78 -0.85 12.93 10.87
C ILE A 78 -1.10 14.40 10.62
#